data_AF-A0A6G6YI26-F1
#
_entry.id   AF-A0A6G6YI26-F1
#
_cell.length_a   1.000
_cell.length_b   1.000
_cell.length_c   1.000
_cell.angle_alpha   90.00
_cell.angle_beta   90.00
_cell.angle_gamma   90.00
#
_symmetry.space_group_name_H-M   'P 1'
#
loop_
_entity.id
_entity.type
_entity.pdbx_description
1 polymer ?
#
loop_
_entity_poly.entity_id
_entity_poly.type
_entity_poly.pdbx_seq_one_letter_code
_entity_poly.pdbx_strand_id
1 'polypeptide(L)'
;MEIKKFWDNGVSYQDYLSNAAERLEHPQTDEDKDYEEYYKLGIQRMNRMNEKFHPNEQQLERLAQKKFDGKILIISEAWCGDASQVVPVVSNFFGTEKVKISYRDQDPSLIDDFLTNGSKSIPVVIILDKDFNYINHWGPRPKHGKELLEMHKADPEGFSKEDFYVKLQTYYAKNRGLDTIEELLELIPNQ
;
A
#
# COMPACT_ATOMS: atom_id res chain seq x y z
N MET A 1 -17.33 3.92 -12.13
CA MET A 1 -16.36 2.93 -11.64
C MET A 1 -17.12 1.76 -11.01
N GLU A 2 -17.03 0.55 -11.57
CA GLU A 2 -17.61 -0.66 -10.97
C GLU A 2 -16.67 -1.23 -9.89
N ILE A 3 -16.41 -0.49 -8.82
CA ILE A 3 -15.36 -0.85 -7.85
C ILE A 3 -15.59 -2.21 -7.19
N LYS A 4 -16.86 -2.62 -7.07
CA LYS A 4 -17.24 -3.94 -6.54
C LYS A 4 -16.61 -5.09 -7.33
N LYS A 5 -16.46 -4.99 -8.65
CA LYS A 5 -15.83 -6.07 -9.46
C LYS A 5 -14.39 -6.35 -9.01
N PHE A 6 -13.66 -5.28 -8.66
CA PHE A 6 -12.27 -5.39 -8.21
C PHE A 6 -12.15 -5.90 -6.78
N TRP A 7 -13.14 -5.60 -5.94
CA TRP A 7 -13.25 -6.23 -4.63
C TRP A 7 -13.53 -7.72 -4.74
N ASP A 8 -14.51 -8.11 -5.56
CA ASP A 8 -14.94 -9.50 -5.73
C ASP A 8 -13.79 -10.36 -6.30
N ASN A 9 -13.00 -9.80 -7.23
CA ASN A 9 -11.81 -10.44 -7.80
C ASN A 9 -10.53 -10.23 -6.97
N GLY A 10 -10.60 -9.42 -5.91
CA GLY A 10 -9.45 -9.09 -5.08
C GLY A 10 -9.03 -10.27 -4.21
N VAL A 11 -7.74 -10.36 -3.94
CA VAL A 11 -7.15 -11.40 -3.09
C VAL A 11 -7.08 -10.95 -1.64
N SER A 12 -7.06 -11.91 -0.71
CA SER A 12 -6.74 -11.60 0.69
C SER A 12 -5.27 -11.18 0.82
N TYR A 13 -4.89 -10.61 1.96
CA TYR A 13 -3.49 -10.30 2.22
C TYR A 13 -2.61 -11.57 2.31
N GLN A 14 -3.14 -12.66 2.86
CA GLN A 14 -2.45 -13.95 2.90
C GLN A 14 -2.19 -14.47 1.50
N ASP A 15 -3.21 -14.49 0.65
CA ASP A 15 -3.07 -14.90 -0.75
C ASP A 15 -2.10 -13.98 -1.50
N TYR A 16 -2.11 -12.67 -1.22
CA TYR A 16 -1.17 -11.72 -1.81
C TYR A 16 0.30 -12.08 -1.49
N LEU A 17 0.60 -12.46 -0.24
CA LEU A 17 1.93 -12.93 0.16
C LEU A 17 2.28 -14.28 -0.48
N SER A 18 1.35 -15.23 -0.50
CA SER A 18 1.54 -16.54 -1.12
C SER A 18 1.80 -16.42 -2.62
N ASN A 19 1.01 -15.63 -3.33
CA ASN A 19 1.18 -15.35 -4.75
C ASN A 19 2.51 -14.66 -5.04
N ALA A 20 2.98 -13.77 -4.15
CA ALA A 20 4.29 -13.15 -4.31
C ALA A 20 5.42 -14.18 -4.20
N ALA A 21 5.34 -15.11 -3.25
CA ALA A 21 6.30 -16.20 -3.12
C ALA A 21 6.26 -17.15 -4.32
N GLU A 22 5.06 -17.50 -4.79
CA GLU A 22 4.88 -18.35 -5.97
C GLU A 22 5.45 -17.70 -7.23
N ARG A 23 5.21 -16.41 -7.47
CA ARG A 23 5.79 -15.70 -8.62
C ARG A 23 7.31 -15.56 -8.54
N LEU A 24 7.87 -15.47 -7.33
CA LEU A 24 9.32 -15.47 -7.13
C LEU A 24 9.94 -16.84 -7.46
N GLU A 25 9.31 -17.93 -7.02
CA GLU A 25 9.80 -19.29 -7.26
C GLU A 25 9.51 -19.80 -8.69
N HIS A 26 8.37 -19.38 -9.23
CA HIS A 26 7.84 -19.78 -10.53
C HIS A 26 7.33 -18.55 -11.31
N PRO A 27 8.25 -17.75 -11.89
CA PRO A 27 7.90 -16.58 -12.70
C PRO A 27 6.92 -16.95 -13.82
N GLN A 28 5.78 -16.26 -13.86
CA GLN A 28 4.72 -16.52 -14.84
C GLN A 28 4.86 -15.65 -16.09
N THR A 29 5.56 -14.52 -15.95
CA THR A 29 5.79 -13.52 -17.00
C THR A 29 7.28 -13.19 -17.09
N ASP A 30 7.71 -12.54 -18.19
CA ASP A 30 9.09 -12.03 -18.28
C ASP A 30 9.33 -10.87 -17.30
N GLU A 31 8.29 -10.09 -16.97
CA GLU A 31 8.36 -9.06 -15.93
C GLU A 31 8.64 -9.67 -14.55
N ASP A 32 8.02 -10.80 -14.21
CA ASP A 32 8.30 -11.51 -12.95
C ASP A 32 9.79 -11.91 -12.85
N LYS A 33 10.39 -12.33 -13.98
CA LYS A 33 11.84 -12.67 -14.04
C LYS A 33 12.69 -11.42 -13.86
N ASP A 34 12.36 -10.35 -14.57
CA ASP A 34 13.09 -9.08 -14.47
C ASP A 34 12.99 -8.47 -13.06
N TYR A 35 11.92 -8.79 -12.33
CA TYR A 35 11.63 -8.29 -10.99
C TYR A 35 11.97 -9.26 -9.85
N GLU A 36 12.73 -10.32 -10.09
CA GLU A 36 13.10 -11.33 -9.06
C GLU A 36 13.60 -10.69 -7.75
N GLU A 37 14.60 -9.79 -7.84
CA GLU A 37 15.16 -9.12 -6.66
C GLU A 37 14.15 -8.17 -5.99
N TYR A 38 13.22 -7.58 -6.75
CA TYR A 38 12.16 -6.76 -6.19
C TYR A 38 11.12 -7.59 -5.44
N TYR A 39 10.74 -8.76 -5.95
CA TYR A 39 9.87 -9.71 -5.26
C TYR A 39 10.51 -10.20 -3.96
N LYS A 40 11.78 -10.61 -4.01
CA LYS A 40 12.55 -11.04 -2.84
C LYS A 40 12.62 -9.97 -1.75
N LEU A 41 12.97 -8.74 -2.12
CA LEU A 41 12.99 -7.60 -1.19
C LEU A 41 11.59 -7.26 -0.69
N GLY A 42 10.58 -7.32 -1.56
CA GLY A 42 9.18 -7.06 -1.23
C GLY A 42 8.68 -8.02 -0.15
N ILE A 43 8.86 -9.33 -0.35
CA ILE A 43 8.50 -10.37 0.63
C ILE A 43 9.24 -10.16 1.95
N GLN A 44 10.55 -9.90 1.91
CA GLN A 44 11.33 -9.63 3.13
C GLN A 44 10.78 -8.42 3.91
N ARG A 45 10.44 -7.34 3.22
CA ARG A 45 9.90 -6.12 3.83
C ARG A 45 8.50 -6.37 4.40
N MET A 46 7.64 -7.08 3.68
CA MET A 46 6.30 -7.43 4.18
C MET A 46 6.37 -8.30 5.44
N ASN A 47 7.22 -9.32 5.46
CA ASN A 47 7.44 -10.14 6.65
C ASN A 47 7.95 -9.32 7.83
N ARG A 48 8.94 -8.45 7.61
CA ARG A 48 9.42 -7.52 8.64
C ARG A 48 8.30 -6.62 9.15
N MET A 49 7.46 -6.08 8.27
CA MET A 49 6.34 -5.23 8.68
C MET A 49 5.30 -6.01 9.48
N ASN A 50 5.00 -7.26 9.12
CA ASN A 50 4.14 -8.13 9.94
C ASN A 50 4.68 -8.31 11.37
N GLU A 51 6.00 -8.42 11.53
CA GLU A 51 6.62 -8.56 12.85
C GLU A 51 6.77 -7.25 13.63
N LYS A 52 6.94 -6.12 12.94
CA LYS A 52 7.37 -4.86 13.59
C LYS A 52 6.25 -3.85 13.72
N PHE A 53 5.25 -3.88 12.85
CA PHE A 53 4.11 -2.97 12.95
C PHE A 53 3.22 -3.38 14.12
N HIS A 54 3.05 -2.44 15.04
CA HIS A 54 2.08 -2.53 16.12
C HIS A 54 1.36 -1.19 16.15
N PRO A 55 0.05 -1.13 15.91
CA PRO A 55 -0.68 0.12 16.05
C PRO A 55 -0.62 0.59 17.50
N ASN A 56 -0.55 1.89 17.69
CA ASN A 56 -0.63 2.44 19.03
C ASN A 56 -2.09 2.48 19.52
N GLU A 57 -2.28 2.55 20.83
CA GLU A 57 -3.61 2.55 21.46
C GLU A 57 -4.49 3.68 20.92
N GLN A 58 -3.92 4.87 20.72
CA GLN A 58 -4.64 6.03 20.21
C GLN A 58 -5.20 5.80 18.80
N GLN A 59 -4.47 5.10 17.92
CA GLN A 59 -4.93 4.76 16.58
C GLN A 59 -6.10 3.76 16.63
N LEU A 60 -6.01 2.75 17.49
CA LEU A 60 -7.09 1.78 17.70
C LEU A 60 -8.35 2.44 18.26
N GLU A 61 -8.20 3.32 19.27
CA GLU A 61 -9.30 4.09 19.84
C GLU A 61 -9.96 4.99 18.80
N ARG A 62 -9.16 5.68 17.97
CA ARG A 62 -9.69 6.52 16.88
C ARG A 62 -10.47 5.70 15.87
N LEU A 63 -9.97 4.54 15.44
CA LEU A 63 -10.72 3.67 14.55
C LEU A 63 -12.05 3.22 15.17
N ALA A 64 -12.04 2.85 16.46
CA ALA A 64 -13.23 2.45 17.18
C ALA A 64 -14.26 3.60 17.29
N GLN A 65 -13.80 4.83 17.57
CA GLN A 65 -14.66 6.03 17.63
C GLN A 65 -15.29 6.36 16.27
N LYS A 66 -14.55 6.13 15.17
CA LYS A 66 -15.05 6.30 13.79
C LYS A 66 -16.18 5.32 13.46
N LYS A 67 -16.31 4.21 14.20
CA LYS A 67 -17.28 3.12 13.95
C LYS A 67 -17.23 2.62 12.50
N PHE A 68 -16.03 2.53 11.95
CA PHE A 68 -15.83 2.19 10.55
C PHE A 68 -16.27 0.74 10.23
N ASP A 69 -17.37 0.62 9.48
CA ASP A 69 -17.96 -0.63 8.98
C ASP A 69 -17.78 -0.82 7.46
N GLY A 70 -16.96 0.05 6.85
CA GLY A 70 -16.63 0.03 5.44
C GLY A 70 -15.60 -1.02 5.05
N LYS A 71 -15.07 -0.85 3.84
CA LYS A 71 -14.13 -1.75 3.18
C LYS A 71 -12.89 -1.00 2.70
N ILE A 72 -11.77 -1.70 2.60
CA ILE A 72 -10.50 -1.18 2.11
C ILE A 72 -10.05 -2.00 0.90
N LEU A 73 -9.99 -1.38 -0.27
CA LEU A 73 -9.47 -2.01 -1.48
C LEU A 73 -8.09 -1.41 -1.80
N ILE A 74 -7.07 -2.23 -1.91
CA ILE A 74 -5.70 -1.79 -2.20
C ILE A 74 -5.34 -2.16 -3.64
N ILE A 75 -4.93 -1.20 -4.46
CA ILE A 75 -4.26 -1.48 -5.75
C ILE A 75 -2.78 -1.66 -5.48
N SER A 76 -2.20 -2.81 -5.84
CA SER A 76 -0.82 -3.12 -5.46
C SER A 76 -0.13 -4.16 -6.35
N GLU A 77 1.19 -4.20 -6.26
CA GLU A 77 2.05 -5.27 -6.77
C GLU A 77 3.16 -5.58 -5.77
N ALA A 78 3.51 -6.85 -5.59
CA ALA A 78 4.40 -7.29 -4.52
C ALA A 78 5.87 -6.87 -4.72
N TRP A 79 6.27 -6.62 -5.96
CA TRP A 79 7.59 -6.08 -6.30
C TRP A 79 7.73 -4.60 -5.96
N CYS A 80 6.63 -3.87 -5.70
CA CYS A 80 6.70 -2.44 -5.42
C CYS A 80 7.30 -2.16 -4.03
N GLY A 81 8.36 -1.35 -4.01
CA GLY A 81 9.09 -1.00 -2.79
C GLY A 81 8.24 -0.28 -1.73
N ASP A 82 7.32 0.60 -2.13
CA ASP A 82 6.40 1.28 -1.20
C ASP A 82 5.25 0.36 -0.76
N ALA A 83 4.72 -0.45 -1.68
CA ALA A 83 3.65 -1.40 -1.38
C ALA A 83 4.07 -2.40 -0.30
N SER A 84 5.30 -2.91 -0.39
CA SER A 84 5.87 -3.83 0.60
C SER A 84 5.99 -3.26 2.02
N GLN A 85 5.87 -1.93 2.19
CA GLN A 85 5.85 -1.26 3.50
C GLN A 85 4.42 -0.94 3.98
N VAL A 86 3.48 -0.72 3.05
CA VAL A 86 2.12 -0.24 3.32
C VAL A 86 1.10 -1.37 3.40
N VAL A 87 1.07 -2.29 2.44
CA VAL A 87 0.08 -3.38 2.37
C VAL A 87 -0.01 -4.19 3.68
N PRO A 88 1.11 -4.68 4.27
CA PRO A 88 1.11 -5.34 5.58
C PRO A 88 0.46 -4.49 6.68
N VAL A 89 0.81 -3.20 6.73
CA VAL A 89 0.36 -2.27 7.78
C VAL A 89 -1.14 -2.07 7.71
N VAL A 90 -1.67 -1.77 6.51
CA VAL A 90 -3.09 -1.55 6.30
C VAL A 90 -3.88 -2.84 6.56
N SER A 91 -3.39 -3.97 6.06
CA SER A 91 -4.05 -5.27 6.24
C SER A 91 -4.14 -5.68 7.71
N ASN A 92 -3.06 -5.50 8.47
CA ASN A 92 -3.00 -5.85 9.88
C ASN A 92 -3.80 -4.86 10.76
N PHE A 93 -3.93 -3.59 10.36
CA PHE A 93 -4.68 -2.60 11.13
C PHE A 93 -6.20 -2.73 10.98
N PHE A 94 -6.69 -2.88 9.75
CA PHE A 94 -8.12 -2.91 9.46
C PHE A 94 -8.77 -4.29 9.58
N GLY A 95 -7.97 -5.36 9.56
CA GLY A 95 -8.46 -6.74 9.57
C GLY A 95 -8.58 -7.32 8.16
N THR A 96 -8.25 -8.61 8.02
CA THR A 96 -8.17 -9.30 6.73
C THR A 96 -9.53 -9.47 6.07
N GLU A 97 -10.61 -9.39 6.83
CA GLU A 97 -11.99 -9.45 6.35
C GLU A 97 -12.46 -8.13 5.71
N LYS A 98 -11.85 -6.99 6.10
CA LYS A 98 -12.17 -5.66 5.56
C LYS A 98 -11.23 -5.23 4.44
N VAL A 99 -10.15 -5.96 4.19
CA VAL A 99 -9.10 -5.57 3.24
C VAL A 99 -9.00 -6.58 2.09
N LYS A 100 -9.04 -6.07 0.86
CA LYS A 100 -8.77 -6.83 -0.36
C LYS A 100 -7.69 -6.14 -1.19
N ILE A 101 -6.92 -6.92 -1.94
CA ILE A 101 -5.88 -6.40 -2.84
C ILE A 101 -6.27 -6.73 -4.29
N SER A 102 -6.31 -5.70 -5.13
CA SER A 102 -6.41 -5.82 -6.59
C SER A 102 -5.04 -5.62 -7.19
N TYR A 103 -4.59 -6.55 -8.03
CA TYR A 103 -3.34 -6.41 -8.77
C TYR A 103 -3.45 -5.29 -9.80
N ARG A 104 -2.45 -4.41 -9.83
CA ARG A 104 -2.40 -3.26 -10.74
C ARG A 104 -2.32 -3.72 -12.19
N ASP A 105 -1.52 -4.74 -12.44
CA ASP A 105 -1.16 -5.16 -13.79
C ASP A 105 -2.17 -6.15 -14.39
N GLN A 106 -3.01 -6.76 -13.55
CA GLN A 106 -4.06 -7.69 -14.00
C GLN A 106 -5.26 -6.99 -14.68
N ASP A 107 -5.75 -5.90 -14.09
CA ASP A 107 -6.77 -5.03 -14.70
C ASP A 107 -6.42 -3.56 -14.39
N PRO A 108 -5.72 -2.88 -15.31
CA PRO A 108 -5.25 -1.51 -15.08
C PRO A 108 -6.38 -0.47 -15.08
N SER A 109 -7.61 -0.85 -15.46
CA SER A 109 -8.72 0.11 -15.53
C SER A 109 -9.10 0.68 -14.17
N LEU A 110 -8.79 -0.01 -13.05
CA LEU A 110 -8.99 0.56 -11.73
C LEU A 110 -8.03 1.71 -11.47
N ILE A 111 -6.73 1.52 -11.73
CA ILE A 111 -5.72 2.52 -11.38
C ILE A 111 -5.78 3.76 -12.27
N ASP A 112 -6.37 3.65 -13.46
CA ASP A 112 -6.62 4.79 -14.35
C ASP A 112 -7.51 5.86 -13.69
N ASP A 113 -8.36 5.47 -12.73
CA ASP A 113 -9.19 6.41 -11.95
C ASP A 113 -8.42 7.07 -10.77
N PHE A 114 -7.20 6.61 -10.45
CA PHE A 114 -6.42 7.02 -9.27
C PHE A 114 -4.97 7.44 -9.57
N LEU A 115 -4.75 8.05 -10.73
CA LEU A 115 -3.41 8.48 -11.16
C LEU A 115 -2.80 9.52 -10.20
N THR A 116 -1.55 9.29 -9.80
CA THR A 116 -0.75 10.26 -9.04
C THR A 116 0.12 11.06 -10.00
N ASN A 117 -0.21 12.34 -10.22
CA ASN A 117 0.48 13.21 -11.19
C ASN A 117 0.56 12.57 -12.60
N GLY A 118 -0.53 11.94 -13.04
CA GLY A 118 -0.61 11.25 -14.33
C GLY A 118 0.05 9.87 -14.38
N SER A 119 0.66 9.40 -13.27
CA SER A 119 1.31 8.09 -13.19
C SER A 119 0.48 7.05 -12.44
N LYS A 120 0.62 5.78 -12.82
CA LYS A 120 0.04 4.60 -12.16
C LYS A 120 0.83 4.21 -10.91
N SER A 121 0.94 5.14 -9.97
CA SER A 121 1.68 4.93 -8.73
C SER A 121 0.93 4.01 -7.76
N ILE A 122 1.62 3.02 -7.20
CA ILE A 122 1.10 2.09 -6.19
C ILE A 122 1.93 2.13 -4.91
N PRO A 123 1.36 1.76 -3.75
CA PRO A 123 -0.02 1.30 -3.56
C PRO A 123 -1.05 2.42 -3.59
N VAL A 124 -2.28 2.13 -3.98
CA VAL A 124 -3.44 3.03 -3.75
C VAL A 124 -4.36 2.33 -2.76
N VAL A 125 -4.62 2.96 -1.61
CA VAL A 125 -5.54 2.46 -0.59
C VAL A 125 -6.87 3.18 -0.76
N ILE A 126 -7.88 2.49 -1.26
CA ILE A 126 -9.21 3.03 -1.50
C ILE A 126 -10.11 2.70 -0.31
N ILE A 127 -10.73 3.72 0.25
CA ILE A 127 -11.67 3.64 1.37
C ILE A 127 -13.08 3.63 0.79
N LEU A 128 -13.84 2.60 1.14
CA LEU A 128 -15.20 2.36 0.69
C LEU A 128 -16.15 2.29 1.88
N ASP A 129 -17.41 2.68 1.66
CA ASP A 129 -18.47 2.36 2.61
C ASP A 129 -18.89 0.88 2.51
N LYS A 130 -19.88 0.48 3.32
CA LYS A 130 -20.39 -0.90 3.32
C LYS A 130 -21.05 -1.32 2.00
N ASP A 131 -21.54 -0.38 1.21
CA ASP A 131 -22.28 -0.58 -0.04
C ASP A 131 -21.38 -0.39 -1.29
N PHE A 132 -20.06 -0.35 -1.10
CA PHE A 132 -19.04 -0.14 -2.14
C PHE A 132 -19.02 1.26 -2.76
N ASN A 133 -19.60 2.26 -2.11
CA ASN A 133 -19.44 3.64 -2.55
C ASN A 133 -18.05 4.14 -2.14
N TYR A 134 -17.43 4.90 -3.05
CA TYR A 134 -16.15 5.54 -2.81
C TYR A 134 -16.28 6.63 -1.72
N ILE A 135 -15.42 6.56 -0.70
CA ILE A 135 -15.29 7.58 0.34
C ILE A 135 -14.06 8.44 0.05
N ASN A 136 -12.88 7.82 0.01
CA ASN A 136 -11.61 8.50 -0.18
C ASN A 136 -10.52 7.54 -0.69
N HIS A 137 -9.33 8.06 -1.01
CA HIS A 137 -8.17 7.22 -1.25
C HIS A 137 -6.88 7.85 -0.69
N TRP A 138 -5.90 7.00 -0.47
CA TRP A 138 -4.57 7.36 0.01
C TRP A 138 -3.49 6.71 -0.84
N GLY A 139 -2.35 7.37 -0.99
CA GLY A 139 -1.17 6.77 -1.62
C GLY A 139 -0.32 7.75 -2.44
N PRO A 140 0.79 7.25 -3.03
CA PRO A 140 1.41 5.95 -2.75
C PRO A 140 2.25 5.93 -1.46
N ARG A 141 2.55 7.11 -0.90
CA ARG A 141 3.46 7.28 0.24
C ARG A 141 2.84 8.16 1.30
N PRO A 142 3.26 8.00 2.58
CA PRO A 142 3.01 9.00 3.60
C PRO A 142 3.53 10.36 3.17
N LYS A 143 3.01 11.43 3.78
CA LYS A 143 3.42 12.82 3.53
C LYS A 143 4.93 12.98 3.55
N HIS A 144 5.61 12.40 4.53
CA HIS A 144 7.08 12.47 4.61
C HIS A 144 7.78 11.80 3.42
N GLY A 145 7.27 10.65 2.96
CA GLY A 145 7.80 9.99 1.77
C GLY A 145 7.58 10.80 0.49
N LYS A 146 6.48 11.55 0.40
CA LYS A 146 6.22 12.52 -0.68
C LYS A 146 7.22 13.69 -0.61
N GLU A 147 7.43 14.26 0.57
CA GLU A 147 8.40 15.34 0.79
C GLU A 147 9.83 14.93 0.36
N LEU A 148 10.27 13.72 0.71
CA LEU A 148 11.55 13.18 0.27
C LEU A 148 11.64 13.09 -1.26
N LEU A 149 10.57 12.67 -1.94
CA LEU A 149 10.57 12.61 -3.40
C LEU A 149 10.63 14.01 -4.02
N GLU A 150 9.91 14.98 -3.46
CA GLU A 150 9.93 16.35 -3.95
C GLU A 150 11.29 17.03 -3.71
N MET A 151 11.98 16.72 -2.61
CA MET A 151 13.38 17.13 -2.41
C MET A 151 14.28 16.61 -3.53
N HIS A 152 14.13 15.34 -3.92
CA HIS A 152 14.95 14.74 -4.98
C HIS A 152 14.67 15.38 -6.34
N LYS A 153 13.40 15.64 -6.65
CA LYS A 153 13.02 16.32 -7.90
C LYS A 153 13.51 17.76 -7.95
N ALA A 154 13.55 18.45 -6.82
CA ALA A 154 14.00 19.83 -6.73
C ALA A 154 15.52 19.97 -6.88
N ASP A 155 16.29 19.00 -6.38
CA ASP A 155 17.75 18.99 -6.47
C ASP A 155 18.31 17.57 -6.69
N PRO A 156 18.25 17.03 -7.93
CA PRO A 156 18.70 15.68 -8.22
C PRO A 156 20.21 15.45 -8.07
N GLU A 157 21.01 16.53 -8.12
CA GLU A 157 22.48 16.47 -7.99
C GLU A 157 22.91 16.50 -6.50
N GLY A 158 22.29 17.35 -5.69
CA GLY A 158 22.58 17.46 -4.25
C GLY A 158 21.80 16.47 -3.37
N PHE A 159 20.68 15.94 -3.87
CA PHE A 159 19.94 14.86 -3.23
C PHE A 159 19.64 13.78 -4.26
N SER A 160 20.58 12.84 -4.39
CA SER A 160 20.53 11.82 -5.45
C SER A 160 19.37 10.86 -5.29
N LYS A 161 19.09 10.08 -6.36
CA LYS A 161 18.09 9.00 -6.31
C LYS A 161 18.43 7.97 -5.23
N GLU A 162 19.72 7.69 -5.02
CA GLU A 162 20.19 6.79 -3.97
C GLU A 162 19.91 7.37 -2.58
N ASP A 163 20.23 8.64 -2.35
CA ASP A 163 19.94 9.32 -1.09
C ASP A 163 18.43 9.31 -0.77
N PHE A 164 17.60 9.55 -1.78
CA PHE A 164 16.15 9.43 -1.66
C PHE A 164 15.73 8.04 -1.18
N TYR A 165 16.18 6.97 -1.87
CA TYR A 165 15.81 5.62 -1.48
C TYR A 165 16.33 5.24 -0.09
N VAL A 166 17.57 5.61 0.26
CA VAL A 166 18.15 5.34 1.57
C VAL A 166 17.35 6.05 2.67
N LYS A 167 17.05 7.34 2.51
CA LYS A 167 16.23 8.09 3.48
C LYS A 167 14.82 7.53 3.58
N LEU A 168 14.19 7.21 2.45
CA LEU A 168 12.83 6.66 2.42
C LEU A 168 12.75 5.30 3.12
N GLN A 169 13.66 4.37 2.82
CA GLN A 169 13.68 3.05 3.46
C GLN A 169 14.05 3.15 4.95
N THR A 170 14.94 4.08 5.32
CA THR A 170 15.25 4.38 6.73
C THR A 170 14.03 4.90 7.46
N TYR A 171 13.26 5.80 6.84
CA TYR A 171 12.02 6.31 7.38
C TYR A 171 11.02 5.18 7.59
N TYR A 172 10.76 4.33 6.59
CA TYR A 172 9.85 3.19 6.74
C TYR A 172 10.25 2.26 7.89
N ALA A 173 11.54 1.95 8.02
CA ALA A 173 12.03 1.09 9.10
C ALA A 173 11.84 1.69 10.51
N LYS A 174 11.92 3.03 10.63
CA LYS A 174 11.73 3.75 11.90
C LYS A 174 10.26 4.01 12.22
N ASN A 175 9.50 4.51 11.26
CA ASN A 175 8.09 4.87 11.41
C ASN A 175 7.19 3.65 11.54
N ARG A 176 7.55 2.55 10.87
CA ARG A 176 6.84 1.27 10.91
C ARG A 176 5.35 1.38 10.54
N GLY A 177 4.97 2.32 9.69
CA GLY A 177 3.59 2.44 9.19
C GLY A 177 2.65 3.24 10.08
N LEU A 178 3.14 3.84 11.17
CA LEU A 178 2.31 4.68 12.03
C LEU A 178 1.73 5.89 11.27
N ASP A 179 2.53 6.55 10.44
CA ASP A 179 2.04 7.70 9.66
C ASP A 179 1.04 7.27 8.59
N THR A 180 1.23 6.07 8.00
CA THR A 180 0.27 5.51 7.04
C THR A 180 -1.10 5.35 7.67
N ILE A 181 -1.18 4.77 8.87
CA ILE A 181 -2.44 4.59 9.58
C ILE A 181 -3.02 5.92 10.03
N GLU A 182 -2.19 6.83 10.52
CA GLU A 182 -2.63 8.15 10.94
C GLU A 182 -3.31 8.91 9.79
N GLU A 183 -2.65 9.00 8.64
CA GLU A 183 -3.21 9.65 7.45
C GLU A 183 -4.47 8.94 6.93
N LEU A 184 -4.55 7.60 7.00
CA LEU A 184 -5.77 6.87 6.65
C LEU A 184 -6.94 7.20 7.59
N LEU A 185 -6.68 7.29 8.90
CA LEU A 185 -7.70 7.64 9.89
C LEU A 185 -8.26 9.06 9.70
N GLU A 186 -7.45 9.99 9.17
CA GLU A 186 -7.90 11.34 8.80
C GLU A 186 -8.90 11.32 7.63
N LEU A 187 -8.71 10.39 6.67
CA LEU A 187 -9.54 10.27 5.47
C LEU A 187 -10.86 9.52 5.71
N ILE A 188 -10.95 8.71 6.77
CA ILE A 188 -12.19 8.05 7.16
C ILE A 188 -13.13 9.09 7.79
N PRO A 189 -14.38 9.23 7.34
CA PRO A 189 -15.34 10.17 7.91
C PRO A 189 -15.69 9.78 9.36
N ASN A 190 -16.05 10.77 10.17
CA ASN A 190 -16.68 10.51 11.46
C ASN A 190 -18.12 10.05 11.20
N GLN A 191 -18.55 8.98 11.87
CA GLN A 191 -19.97 8.61 11.96
C GLN A 191 -20.68 9.40 13.07
#